data_AF-A0A933MHA3-F1
#
_entry.id   AF-A0A933MHA3-F1
#
_cell.length_a   1.000
_cell.length_b   1.000
_cell.length_c   1.000
_cell.angle_alpha   90.00
_cell.angle_beta   90.00
_cell.angle_gamma   90.00
#
_symmetry.space_group_name_H-M   'P 1'
#
loop_
_entity.id
_entity.type
_entity.pdbx_description
1 polymer ?
#
loop_
_entity_poly.entity_id
_entity_poly.type
_entity_poly.pdbx_seq_one_letter_code
_entity_poly.pdbx_strand_id
1 'polypeptide(L)'
;MIPQLRRAVISVPANIAEGFKKKSKPDKVRYMNISQGSLEEVRYYLILAADLGYGNSDKLSDDLDIVSKMLEGYMSSIRKSILMKVPQS
;
A
#
# COMPACT_ATOMS: atom_id res chain seq x y z
N MET A 1 -11.81 4.32 16.44
CA MET A 1 -10.40 4.42 16.00
C MET A 1 -9.70 3.06 15.99
N ILE A 2 -9.45 2.42 17.15
CA ILE A 2 -8.66 1.17 17.24
C ILE A 2 -9.13 0.02 16.32
N PRO A 3 -10.42 -0.32 16.24
CA PRO A 3 -10.84 -1.45 15.39
C PRO A 3 -10.65 -1.16 13.89
N GLN A 4 -10.63 0.12 13.50
CA GLN A 4 -10.52 0.56 12.11
C GLN A 4 -9.06 0.59 11.69
N LEU A 5 -8.20 1.16 12.54
CA LEU A 5 -6.74 1.08 12.40
C LEU A 5 -6.27 -0.37 12.28
N ARG A 6 -6.76 -1.28 13.13
CA ARG A 6 -6.43 -2.71 13.05
C ARG A 6 -6.83 -3.33 11.72
N ARG A 7 -8.01 -3.01 11.20
CA ARG A 7 -8.45 -3.50 9.88
C ARG A 7 -7.57 -2.96 8.76
N ALA A 8 -7.27 -1.67 8.76
CA ALA A 8 -6.38 -1.04 7.76
C ALA A 8 -4.98 -1.68 7.78
N VAL A 9 -4.37 -1.82 8.96
CA VAL A 9 -3.04 -2.45 9.13
C VAL A 9 -3.02 -3.89 8.63
N ILE A 10 -4.04 -4.70 8.94
CA ILE A 10 -4.12 -6.10 8.48
C ILE A 10 -4.36 -6.17 6.96
N SER A 11 -5.12 -5.22 6.41
CA SER A 11 -5.46 -5.15 4.99
C SER A 11 -4.24 -4.93 4.10
N VAL A 12 -3.23 -4.15 4.53
CA VAL A 12 -2.01 -3.90 3.76
C VAL A 12 -1.28 -5.22 3.37
N PRO A 13 -0.78 -6.04 4.30
CA PRO A 13 -0.09 -7.28 3.96
C PRO A 13 -1.02 -8.33 3.32
N ALA A 14 -2.30 -8.35 3.68
CA ALA A 14 -3.27 -9.27 3.10
C ALA A 14 -3.44 -9.04 1.59
N ASN A 15 -3.61 -7.78 1.17
CA ASN A 15 -3.74 -7.42 -0.24
C ASN A 15 -2.43 -7.63 -1.01
N ILE A 16 -1.28 -7.38 -0.39
CA ILE A 16 0.02 -7.71 -0.99
C ILE A 16 0.10 -9.21 -1.30
N ALA A 17 -0.15 -10.06 -0.28
CA ALA A 17 -0.09 -11.51 -0.43
C ALA A 17 -1.07 -12.04 -1.48
N GLU A 18 -2.30 -11.50 -1.51
CA GLU A 18 -3.29 -11.89 -2.50
C GLU A 18 -2.91 -11.44 -3.91
N GLY A 19 -2.38 -10.22 -4.04
CA GLY A 19 -1.85 -9.69 -5.29
C GLY A 19 -0.74 -10.57 -5.87
N PHE A 20 0.19 -11.06 -5.04
CA PHE A 20 1.26 -11.95 -5.49
C PHE A 20 0.76 -13.26 -6.10
N LYS A 21 -0.39 -13.78 -5.62
CA LYS A 21 -1.02 -14.99 -6.19
C LYS A 21 -1.70 -14.74 -7.54
N LYS A 22 -1.95 -13.49 -7.95
CA LYS A 22 -2.62 -13.21 -9.23
C LYS A 22 -1.71 -13.50 -10.41
N LYS A 23 -2.28 -14.11 -11.46
CA LYS A 23 -1.54 -14.48 -12.68
C LYS A 23 -1.33 -13.29 -13.60
N SER A 24 -2.32 -12.41 -13.72
CA SER A 24 -2.25 -11.25 -14.61
C SER A 24 -1.50 -10.09 -13.95
N LYS A 25 -0.67 -9.39 -14.74
CA LYS A 25 0.03 -8.18 -14.29
C LYS A 25 -0.94 -7.05 -13.89
N PRO A 26 -2.04 -6.77 -14.62
CA PRO A 26 -3.02 -5.77 -14.20
C PRO A 26 -3.64 -6.08 -12.83
N ASP A 27 -3.98 -7.33 -12.55
CA ASP A 27 -4.53 -7.71 -11.25
C ASP A 27 -3.48 -7.51 -10.14
N LYS A 28 -2.22 -7.89 -10.36
CA LYS A 28 -1.15 -7.61 -9.39
C LYS A 28 -1.11 -6.13 -9.01
N VAL A 29 -1.10 -5.24 -10.01
CA VAL A 29 -1.10 -3.79 -9.79
C VAL A 29 -2.34 -3.33 -9.03
N ARG A 30 -3.53 -3.85 -9.36
CA ARG A 30 -4.77 -3.53 -8.65
C ARG A 30 -4.67 -3.83 -7.15
N TYR A 31 -4.15 -5.00 -6.77
CA TYR A 31 -3.99 -5.38 -5.37
C TYR A 31 -2.93 -4.55 -4.63
N MET A 32 -1.83 -4.20 -5.29
CA MET A 32 -0.84 -3.27 -4.72
C MET A 32 -1.45 -1.88 -4.50
N ASN A 33 -2.34 -1.44 -5.40
CA ASN A 33 -3.06 -0.18 -5.26
C ASN A 33 -4.07 -0.21 -4.09
N ILE A 34 -4.76 -1.32 -3.86
CA ILE A 34 -5.62 -1.51 -2.68
C ILE A 34 -4.76 -1.46 -1.40
N SER A 35 -3.58 -2.08 -1.43
CA SER A 35 -2.62 -2.03 -0.31
C SER A 35 -2.19 -0.60 0.01
N GLN A 36 -1.94 0.23 -1.02
CA GLN A 36 -1.67 1.66 -0.85
C GLN A 36 -2.84 2.42 -0.23
N GLY A 37 -4.07 2.16 -0.66
CA GLY A 37 -5.26 2.76 -0.05
C GLY A 37 -5.36 2.43 1.44
N SER A 38 -5.15 1.17 1.82
CA SER A 38 -5.12 0.77 3.24
C SER A 38 -3.95 1.42 4.00
N LEU A 39 -2.80 1.63 3.37
CA LEU A 39 -1.65 2.29 3.98
C LEU A 39 -1.95 3.77 4.31
N GLU A 40 -2.64 4.47 3.42
CA GLU A 40 -3.08 5.85 3.64
C GLU A 40 -4.14 5.97 4.75
N GLU A 41 -5.01 4.96 4.91
CA GLU A 41 -5.89 4.89 6.08
C GLU A 41 -5.10 4.74 7.39
N VAL A 42 -4.05 3.91 7.42
CA VAL A 42 -3.16 3.78 8.60
C VAL A 42 -2.50 5.12 8.89
N ARG A 43 -1.95 5.80 7.88
CA ARG A 43 -1.32 7.13 8.02
C ARG A 43 -2.27 8.13 8.65
N TYR A 44 -3.50 8.21 8.15
CA TYR A 44 -4.52 9.09 8.72
C TYR A 44 -4.78 8.79 10.21
N TYR A 45 -4.92 7.51 10.59
CA TYR A 45 -5.15 7.15 11.98
C TYR A 45 -3.94 7.42 12.89
N LEU A 46 -2.72 7.37 12.38
CA LEU A 46 -1.52 7.76 13.15
C LEU A 46 -1.49 9.27 13.41
N ILE A 47 -1.78 10.08 12.40
CA ILE A 47 -1.90 11.54 12.55
C ILE A 47 -2.98 11.86 13.58
N LEU A 48 -4.17 11.27 13.45
CA LEU A 48 -5.26 11.46 14.41
C LEU A 48 -4.86 11.02 15.83
N ALA A 49 -4.11 9.92 15.97
CA ALA A 49 -3.65 9.47 17.28
C ALA A 49 -2.65 10.45 17.92
N ALA A 50 -1.77 11.06 17.12
CA ALA A 50 -0.86 12.10 17.57
C ALA A 50 -1.62 13.37 17.99
N ASP A 51 -2.60 13.82 17.19
CA ASP A 51 -3.45 14.99 17.49
C ASP A 51 -4.23 14.82 18.80
N LEU A 52 -4.62 13.59 19.12
CA LEU A 52 -5.32 13.24 20.37
C LEU A 52 -4.37 13.01 21.56
N GLY A 53 -3.07 13.16 21.37
CA GLY A 53 -2.07 13.01 22.43
C GLY A 53 -1.81 11.57 22.86
N TYR A 54 -2.12 10.57 22.01
CA TYR A 54 -1.90 9.15 22.33
C TYR A 54 -0.45 8.68 22.16
N GLY A 55 0.44 9.54 21.66
CA GLY A 55 1.88 9.27 21.56
C GLY A 55 2.50 9.78 20.27
N ASN A 56 3.82 9.60 20.15
CA ASN A 56 4.57 9.93 18.95
C ASN A 56 4.47 8.78 17.93
N SER A 57 4.11 9.10 16.68
CA SER A 57 4.05 8.18 15.55
C SER A 57 5.14 8.36 14.49
N ASP A 58 6.13 9.23 14.68
CA ASP A 58 7.17 9.59 13.70
C ASP A 58 7.82 8.36 13.06
N LYS A 59 8.31 7.43 13.89
CA LYS A 59 8.94 6.20 13.40
C LYS A 59 7.97 5.35 12.55
N LEU A 60 6.70 5.25 12.97
CA LEU A 60 5.71 4.51 12.21
C LEU A 60 5.40 5.22 10.88
N SER A 61 5.35 6.56 10.87
CA SER A 61 5.18 7.35 9.65
C SER A 61 6.33 7.11 8.66
N ASP A 62 7.58 7.07 9.15
CA ASP A 62 8.75 6.75 8.34
C ASP A 62 8.66 5.34 7.74
N ASP A 63 8.25 4.35 8.54
CA ASP A 63 8.04 2.97 8.09
C ASP A 63 6.94 2.88 7.01
N LEU A 64 5.84 3.62 7.16
CA LEU A 64 4.78 3.69 6.15
C LEU A 64 5.29 4.31 4.84
N ASP A 65 6.13 5.33 4.89
CA ASP A 65 6.73 5.94 3.70
C ASP A 65 7.65 4.98 2.94
N ILE A 66 8.41 4.16 3.66
CA ILE A 66 9.23 3.11 3.05
C ILE A 66 8.33 2.11 2.32
N VAL A 67 7.28 1.61 2.98
CA VAL A 67 6.35 0.64 2.37
C VAL A 67 5.63 1.24 1.16
N SER A 68 5.18 2.49 1.27
CA SER A 68 4.55 3.22 0.16
C SER A 68 5.46 3.28 -1.08
N LYS A 69 6.71 3.71 -0.90
CA LYS A 69 7.71 3.78 -1.98
C LYS A 69 7.99 2.39 -2.59
N MET A 70 8.03 1.33 -1.77
CA MET A 70 8.23 -0.03 -2.26
C MET A 70 7.05 -0.50 -3.13
N LEU A 71 5.81 -0.23 -2.71
CA LEU A 71 4.61 -0.56 -3.49
C LEU A 71 4.57 0.20 -4.81
N GLU A 72 4.89 1.49 -4.79
CA GLU A 72 4.96 2.33 -6.00
C GLU A 72 6.03 1.84 -6.98
N GLY A 73 7.24 1.59 -6.49
CA GLY A 73 8.34 1.07 -7.29
C GLY A 73 7.98 -0.27 -7.96
N TYR A 74 7.35 -1.17 -7.20
CA TYR A 74 6.90 -2.45 -7.73
C TYR A 74 5.79 -2.30 -8.78
N MET A 75 4.76 -1.48 -8.51
CA MET A 75 3.70 -1.20 -9.48
C MET A 75 4.24 -0.55 -10.76
N SER A 76 5.16 0.40 -10.63
CA SER A 76 5.79 1.07 -11.77
C SER A 76 6.55 0.08 -12.66
N SER A 77 7.33 -0.82 -12.06
CA SER A 77 8.03 -1.89 -12.76
C SER A 77 7.08 -2.81 -13.53
N ILE A 78 5.97 -3.22 -12.90
CA ILE A 78 4.96 -4.06 -13.57
C ILE A 78 4.30 -3.31 -14.73
N ARG A 79 3.89 -2.06 -14.54
CA ARG A 79 3.25 -1.23 -15.58
C ARG A 79 4.15 -1.03 -16.79
N LYS A 80 5.43 -0.70 -16.58
CA LYS A 80 6.43 -0.60 -17.65
C LYS A 80 6.53 -1.91 -18.44
N SER A 81 6.51 -3.04 -17.74
CA SER A 81 6.56 -4.37 -18.34
C SER A 81 5.28 -4.79 -19.09
N ILE A 82 4.16 -4.09 -18.88
CA ILE A 82 2.93 -4.24 -19.69
C ILE A 82 3.07 -3.40 -20.96
N LEU A 83 3.46 -2.13 -20.83
CA LEU A 83 3.59 -1.19 -21.95
C LEU A 83 4.61 -1.66 -23.00
N MET A 84 5.73 -2.23 -22.56
CA MET A 84 6.75 -2.79 -23.47
C MET A 84 6.30 -4.01 -24.27
N LYS A 85 5.15 -4.62 -23.94
CA LYS A 85 4.59 -5.77 -24.66
C LYS A 85 3.53 -5.40 -25.69
N VAL A 86 3.13 -4.14 -25.77
CA VAL A 86 2.23 -3.65 -26.82
C VAL A 86 3.07 -3.41 -28.07
N PRO A 87 2.84 -4.13 -29.19
CA PRO A 87 3.52 -3.85 -30.43
C PRO A 87 3.22 -2.40 -30.82
N GLN A 88 4.26 -1.61 -31.08
CA GLN A 88 4.13 -0.32 -31.77
C GLN A 88 3.70 -0.66 -33.21
N SER A 89 2.40 -0.68 -33.45
CA SER A 89 1.80 -0.77 -34.79
C SER A 89 1.81 0.58 -35.46
#